data_AF-A0AAD1RGH6-F1
#
_entry.id   AF-A0AAD1RGH6-F1
#
_cell.length_a   1.000
_cell.length_b   1.000
_cell.length_c   1.000
_cell.angle_alpha   90.00
_cell.angle_beta   90.00
_cell.angle_gamma   90.00
#
_symmetry.space_group_name_H-M   'P 1'
#
loop_
_entity.id
_entity.type
_entity.pdbx_description
1 polymer ?
#
loop_
_entity_poly.entity_id
_entity_poly.type
_entity_poly.pdbx_seq_one_letter_code
_entity_poly.pdbx_strand_id
1 'polypeptide(L)'
;GQAPWRLNESLLHDPTFTSQISQNLEQYFQLNDLPETTPVSLWQAHKPTIRGLLISQASYLKRTAHKDYMTLLQTLQDATNVYAIQPQDAHLKTIENVTKSINNIHLAKTSHTLQRLKMRHYSQ
;
A
#
# COMPACT_ATOMS: atom_id res chain seq x y z
N GLY A 1 -0.33 4.91 25.91
CA GLY A 1 0.22 5.92 24.99
C GLY A 1 -0.12 5.54 23.56
N GLN A 2 -0.47 6.50 22.70
CA GLN A 2 -0.74 6.27 21.29
C GLN A 2 0.55 5.79 20.60
N ALA A 3 0.48 4.71 19.82
CA ALA A 3 1.66 4.25 19.09
C ALA A 3 2.12 5.33 18.10
N PRO A 4 3.43 5.64 18.02
CA PRO A 4 3.92 6.61 17.05
C PRO A 4 3.66 6.12 15.64
N TRP A 5 3.27 7.04 14.76
CA TRP A 5 3.11 6.73 13.34
C TRP A 5 4.45 6.30 12.74
N ARG A 6 4.38 5.37 11.79
CA ARG A 6 5.53 4.87 11.04
C ARG A 6 5.25 4.97 9.56
N LEU A 7 6.27 5.35 8.81
CA LEU A 7 6.25 5.38 7.36
C LEU A 7 6.07 3.96 6.81
N ASN A 8 5.22 3.81 5.80
CA ASN A 8 5.22 2.62 4.97
C ASN A 8 6.38 2.72 3.96
N GLU A 9 7.52 2.14 4.30
CA GLU A 9 8.75 2.21 3.50
C GLU A 9 8.58 1.62 2.09
N SER A 10 7.64 0.68 1.90
CA SER A 10 7.39 0.10 0.57
C SER A 10 6.92 1.12 -0.46
N LEU A 11 6.38 2.26 -0.03
CA LEU A 11 6.04 3.37 -0.91
C LEU A 11 7.27 3.93 -1.62
N LEU A 12 8.42 3.93 -0.96
CA LEU A 12 9.66 4.49 -1.49
C LEU A 12 10.31 3.57 -2.55
N HIS A 13 9.79 2.37 -2.73
CA HIS A 13 10.24 1.46 -3.79
C HIS A 13 9.52 1.68 -5.12
N ASP A 14 8.46 2.51 -5.16
CA ASP A 14 7.76 2.87 -6.40
C ASP A 14 8.42 4.11 -7.03
N PRO A 15 9.09 3.99 -8.19
CA PRO A 15 9.72 5.12 -8.87
C PRO A 15 8.74 6.22 -9.25
N THR A 16 7.50 5.85 -9.56
CA THR A 16 6.45 6.80 -9.96
C THR A 16 6.06 7.67 -8.78
N PHE A 17 5.76 7.03 -7.65
CA PHE A 17 5.40 7.74 -6.43
C PHE A 17 6.57 8.57 -5.86
N THR A 18 7.79 8.04 -5.92
CA THR A 18 8.98 8.80 -5.48
C THR A 18 9.24 10.03 -6.36
N SER A 19 9.05 9.94 -7.67
CA SER A 19 9.08 11.13 -8.54
C SER A 19 7.99 12.13 -8.18
N GLN A 20 6.75 11.65 -7.94
CA GLN A 20 5.63 12.50 -7.58
C GLN A 20 5.87 13.23 -6.24
N ILE A 21 6.35 12.53 -5.21
CA ILE A 21 6.58 13.15 -3.91
C ILE A 21 7.73 14.15 -3.97
N SER A 22 8.77 13.90 -4.76
CA SER A 22 9.85 14.87 -5.02
C SER A 22 9.33 16.16 -5.65
N GLN A 23 8.46 16.06 -6.66
CA GLN A 23 7.82 17.24 -7.26
C GLN A 23 6.94 18.00 -6.26
N ASN A 24 6.18 17.30 -5.42
CA ASN A 24 5.38 17.93 -4.36
C ASN A 24 6.25 18.63 -3.32
N LEU A 25 7.41 18.05 -2.98
CA LEU A 25 8.40 18.64 -2.08
C LEU A 25 8.95 19.95 -2.66
N GLU A 26 9.39 19.92 -3.92
CA GLU A 26 9.91 21.10 -4.62
C GLU A 26 8.86 22.21 -4.71
N GLN A 27 7.64 21.87 -5.11
CA GLN A 27 6.53 22.81 -5.20
C GLN A 27 6.19 23.42 -3.83
N TYR A 28 6.22 22.62 -2.76
CA TYR A 28 5.99 23.12 -1.41
C TYR A 28 7.00 24.22 -1.06
N PHE A 29 8.30 23.97 -1.26
CA PHE A 29 9.32 24.98 -0.93
C PHE A 29 9.25 26.21 -1.84
N GLN A 30 9.02 26.03 -3.13
CA GLN A 30 8.84 27.15 -4.08
C GLN A 30 7.69 28.10 -3.69
N LEU A 31 6.61 27.56 -3.12
CA LEU A 31 5.42 28.35 -2.76
C LEU A 31 5.48 28.94 -1.35
N ASN A 32 6.30 28.39 -0.45
CA ASN A 32 6.26 28.72 0.97
C ASN A 32 7.56 29.34 1.49
N ASP A 33 8.67 29.29 0.74
CA ASP A 33 9.94 29.96 1.10
C ASP A 33 9.88 31.45 0.72
N LEU A 34 9.06 32.20 1.46
CA LEU A 34 8.82 33.63 1.27
C LEU A 34 9.68 34.46 2.24
N PRO A 35 9.99 35.74 1.94
CA PRO A 35 10.78 36.60 2.82
C PRO A 35 10.26 36.72 4.26
N GLU A 36 8.93 36.64 4.44
CA GLU A 36 8.25 36.68 5.72
C GLU A 36 8.22 35.33 6.47
N THR A 37 8.60 34.23 5.82
CA THR A 37 8.51 32.89 6.41
C THR A 37 9.83 32.50 7.06
N THR A 38 9.78 32.20 8.37
CA THR A 38 10.98 31.71 9.07
C THR A 38 11.30 30.26 8.67
N PRO A 39 12.59 29.86 8.64
CA PRO A 39 12.97 28.48 8.36
C PRO A 39 12.31 27.45 9.30
N VAL A 40 12.05 27.84 10.55
CA VAL A 40 11.38 27.00 11.54
C VAL A 40 9.93 26.76 11.15
N SER A 41 9.19 27.83 10.83
CA SER A 41 7.78 27.74 10.40
C SER A 41 7.65 26.92 9.11
N LEU A 42 8.54 27.16 8.14
CA LEU A 42 8.59 26.40 6.89
C LEU A 42 8.75 24.90 7.14
N TRP A 43 9.74 24.51 7.95
CA TRP A 43 9.95 23.10 8.28
C TRP A 43 8.85 22.48 9.14
N GLN A 44 8.25 23.25 10.05
CA GLN A 44 7.16 22.77 10.89
C GLN A 44 5.88 22.51 10.08
N ALA A 45 5.59 23.33 9.07
CA ALA A 45 4.45 23.14 8.18
C ALA A 45 4.72 22.06 7.11
N HIS A 46 5.96 21.93 6.66
CA HIS A 46 6.38 20.93 5.69
C HIS A 46 6.12 19.48 6.15
N LYS A 47 6.57 19.17 7.38
CA LYS A 47 6.51 17.81 7.96
C LYS A 47 5.10 17.19 7.93
N PRO A 48 4.04 17.84 8.45
CA PRO A 48 2.69 17.29 8.40
C PRO A 48 2.14 17.23 6.97
N THR A 49 2.53 18.16 6.09
CA THR A 49 2.12 18.16 4.68
C THR A 49 2.58 16.90 3.96
N ILE A 50 3.89 16.60 4.03
CA ILE A 50 4.46 15.40 3.41
C ILE A 50 3.95 14.11 4.05
N ARG A 51 3.80 14.11 5.38
CA ARG A 51 3.17 12.98 6.07
C ARG A 51 1.74 12.74 5.60
N GLY A 52 0.96 13.78 5.37
CA GLY A 52 -0.40 13.70 4.81
C GLY A 52 -0.42 13.02 3.44
N LEU A 53 0.50 13.41 2.56
CA LEU A 53 0.64 12.79 1.22
C LEU A 53 1.01 11.31 1.32
N LEU A 54 1.97 10.94 2.16
CA LEU A 54 2.39 9.55 2.39
C LEU A 54 1.24 8.69 2.94
N ILE A 55 0.47 9.21 3.90
CA ILE A 55 -0.69 8.53 4.47
C ILE A 55 -1.79 8.37 3.43
N SER A 56 -2.04 9.40 2.61
CA SER A 56 -3.03 9.37 1.54
C SER A 56 -2.70 8.28 0.52
N GLN A 57 -1.45 8.22 0.06
CA GLN A 57 -1.01 7.20 -0.90
C GLN A 57 -1.10 5.79 -0.31
N ALA A 58 -0.62 5.58 0.92
CA ALA A 58 -0.75 4.29 1.58
C ALA A 58 -2.21 3.83 1.68
N SER A 59 -3.12 4.76 1.98
CA SER A 59 -4.55 4.49 2.08
C SER A 59 -5.15 4.17 0.71
N TYR A 60 -4.75 4.88 -0.34
CA TYR A 60 -5.15 4.60 -1.71
C TYR A 60 -4.73 3.19 -2.15
N LEU A 61 -3.45 2.84 -2.02
CA LEU A 61 -2.94 1.52 -2.39
C LEU A 61 -3.63 0.39 -1.61
N LYS A 62 -3.90 0.61 -0.31
CA LYS A 62 -4.64 -0.35 0.50
C LYS A 62 -6.06 -0.59 -0.03
N ARG A 63 -6.76 0.47 -0.44
CA ARG A 63 -8.11 0.37 -1.04
C ARG A 63 -8.07 -0.35 -2.38
N THR A 64 -7.11 0.00 -3.24
CA THR A 64 -6.94 -0.66 -4.56
C THR A 64 -6.63 -2.14 -4.39
N ALA A 65 -5.64 -2.51 -3.57
CA ALA A 65 -5.30 -3.91 -3.33
C ALA A 65 -6.46 -4.70 -2.70
N HIS A 66 -7.30 -4.06 -1.88
CA HIS A 66 -8.49 -4.69 -1.33
C HIS A 66 -9.55 -4.94 -2.41
N LYS A 67 -9.77 -3.97 -3.31
CA LYS A 67 -10.67 -4.12 -4.46
C LYS A 67 -10.22 -5.28 -5.34
N ASP A 68 -8.93 -5.33 -5.70
CA ASP A 68 -8.36 -6.39 -6.53
C ASP A 68 -8.53 -7.77 -5.88
N TYR A 69 -8.29 -7.86 -4.57
CA TYR A 69 -8.53 -9.08 -3.81
C TYR A 69 -10.01 -9.52 -3.83
N MET A 70 -10.95 -8.59 -3.72
CA MET A 70 -12.39 -8.91 -3.82
C MET A 70 -12.76 -9.38 -5.23
N THR A 71 -12.17 -8.79 -6.27
CA THR A 71 -12.35 -9.27 -7.65
C THR A 71 -11.81 -10.69 -7.83
N LEU A 72 -10.67 -11.03 -7.22
CA LEU A 72 -10.15 -12.41 -7.25
C LEU A 72 -11.10 -13.39 -6.56
N LEU A 73 -11.65 -13.04 -5.39
CA LEU A 73 -12.63 -13.89 -4.70
C LEU A 73 -13.91 -14.08 -5.52
N GLN A 74 -14.42 -13.02 -6.14
CA GLN A 74 -15.58 -13.13 -7.03
C GLN A 74 -15.28 -14.03 -8.23
N THR A 75 -14.11 -13.86 -8.85
CA THR A 75 -13.67 -14.69 -9.99
C THR A 75 -13.55 -16.16 -9.59
N LEU A 76 -13.04 -16.45 -8.38
CA LEU A 76 -12.98 -17.80 -7.84
C LEU A 76 -14.38 -18.39 -7.69
N GLN A 77 -15.30 -17.64 -7.06
CA GLN A 77 -16.68 -18.06 -6.88
C GLN A 77 -17.34 -18.38 -8.23
N ASP A 78 -17.24 -17.47 -9.19
CA ASP A 78 -17.85 -17.64 -10.51
C ASP A 78 -17.26 -18.83 -11.27
N ALA A 79 -15.93 -19.00 -11.24
CA ALA A 79 -15.26 -20.13 -11.87
C ALA A 79 -15.66 -21.47 -11.23
N THR A 80 -15.82 -21.52 -9.90
CA THR A 80 -16.28 -22.74 -9.20
C THR A 80 -17.73 -23.09 -9.53
N ASN A 81 -18.62 -22.09 -9.64
CA ASN A 81 -20.01 -22.30 -10.03
C ASN A 81 -20.11 -22.83 -11.47
N VAL A 82 -19.34 -22.25 -12.40
CA VAL A 82 -19.31 -22.70 -13.79
C VAL A 82 -18.73 -24.12 -13.88
N TYR A 83 -17.64 -24.42 -13.16
CA TYR A 83 -17.07 -25.77 -13.14
C TYR A 83 -18.04 -26.81 -12.58
N ALA A 84 -18.84 -26.47 -11.57
CA ALA A 84 -19.85 -27.37 -11.00
C ALA A 84 -20.95 -27.75 -12.02
N ILE A 85 -21.29 -26.84 -12.94
CA ILE A 85 -22.28 -27.08 -14.00
C ILE A 85 -21.62 -27.75 -15.21
N GLN A 86 -20.40 -27.32 -15.55
CA GLN A 86 -19.67 -27.70 -16.75
C GLN A 86 -18.21 -28.00 -16.40
N PRO A 87 -17.89 -29.27 -16.05
CA PRO A 87 -16.54 -29.66 -15.67
C PRO A 87 -15.59 -29.64 -16.88
N GLN A 88 -14.89 -28.52 -17.08
CA GLN A 88 -13.85 -28.37 -18.09
C GLN A 88 -12.51 -28.01 -17.46
N ASP A 89 -11.44 -28.57 -18.03
CA ASP A 89 -10.05 -28.34 -17.60
C ASP A 89 -9.68 -26.84 -17.63
N ALA A 90 -10.23 -26.06 -18.56
CA ALA A 90 -10.02 -24.61 -18.60
C ALA A 90 -10.51 -23.88 -17.33
N HIS A 91 -11.66 -24.28 -16.78
CA HIS A 91 -12.21 -23.69 -15.55
C HIS A 91 -11.41 -24.13 -14.33
N LEU A 92 -10.96 -25.38 -14.28
CA LEU A 92 -10.11 -25.90 -13.22
C LEU A 92 -8.76 -25.15 -13.16
N LYS A 93 -8.11 -24.96 -14.31
CA LYS A 93 -6.88 -24.14 -14.41
C LYS A 93 -7.10 -22.70 -13.93
N THR A 94 -8.26 -22.12 -14.19
CA THR A 94 -8.60 -20.77 -13.71
C THR A 94 -8.71 -20.74 -12.18
N ILE A 95 -9.41 -21.72 -11.59
CA ILE A 95 -9.54 -21.88 -10.13
C ILE A 95 -8.17 -22.01 -9.48
N GLU A 96 -7.29 -22.86 -10.01
CA GLU A 96 -5.93 -23.05 -9.50
C GLU A 96 -5.11 -21.76 -9.53
N ASN A 97 -5.14 -21.04 -10.66
CA ASN A 97 -4.41 -19.79 -10.83
C ASN A 97 -4.89 -18.68 -9.88
N VAL A 98 -6.21 -18.54 -9.73
CA VAL A 98 -6.81 -17.54 -8.83
C VAL A 98 -6.51 -17.90 -7.37
N THR A 99 -6.62 -19.18 -7.00
CA THR A 99 -6.28 -19.67 -5.65
C THR A 99 -4.81 -19.41 -5.34
N LYS A 100 -3.91 -19.68 -6.27
CA LYS A 100 -2.47 -19.37 -6.13
C LYS A 100 -2.24 -17.88 -5.91
N SER A 101 -2.94 -17.02 -6.65
CA SER A 101 -2.85 -15.56 -6.51
C SER A 101 -3.31 -15.09 -5.13
N ILE A 102 -4.44 -15.62 -4.63
CA ILE A 102 -4.95 -15.36 -3.28
C ILE A 102 -3.94 -15.83 -2.21
N ASN A 103 -3.40 -17.04 -2.36
CA ASN A 103 -2.41 -17.58 -1.43
C ASN A 103 -1.15 -16.72 -1.38
N ASN A 104 -0.66 -16.21 -2.52
CA ASN A 104 0.47 -15.29 -2.56
C ASN A 104 0.20 -14.01 -1.78
N ILE A 105 -1.02 -13.45 -1.87
CA ILE A 105 -1.43 -12.27 -1.08
C ILE A 105 -1.42 -12.59 0.42
N HIS A 106 -1.92 -13.76 0.83
CA HIS A 106 -1.88 -14.18 2.24
C HIS A 106 -0.45 -14.39 2.73
N LEU A 107 0.40 -15.05 1.95
CA LEU A 107 1.82 -15.26 2.26
C LEU A 107 2.54 -13.92 2.46
N ALA A 108 2.32 -12.95 1.57
CA ALA A 108 2.89 -11.61 1.70
C ALA A 108 2.44 -10.90 3.00
N LYS A 109 1.14 -10.97 3.34
CA LYS A 109 0.61 -10.39 4.59
C LYS A 109 1.19 -11.06 5.84
N THR A 110 1.32 -12.38 5.82
CA THR A 110 1.92 -13.16 6.92
C THR A 110 3.39 -12.82 7.10
N SER A 111 4.16 -12.77 6.01
CA SER A 111 5.58 -12.38 6.02
C SER A 111 5.78 -10.99 6.59
N HIS A 112 5.00 -10.01 6.12
CA HIS A 112 5.04 -8.64 6.64
C HIS A 112 4.69 -8.57 8.13
N THR A 113 3.69 -9.32 8.58
CA THR A 113 3.31 -9.38 9.99
C THR A 113 4.43 -9.98 10.84
N LEU A 114 5.04 -11.08 10.38
CA LEU A 114 6.16 -11.74 11.04
C LEU A 114 7.37 -10.80 11.17
N GLN A 115 7.72 -10.07 10.11
CA GLN A 115 8.80 -9.08 10.15
C GLN A 115 8.53 -7.99 11.19
N ARG A 116 7.29 -7.48 11.27
CA ARG A 116 6.92 -6.48 12.28
C ARG A 116 6.97 -7.01 13.70
N LEU A 117 6.62 -8.28 13.93
CA LEU A 117 6.74 -8.92 15.23
C LEU A 117 8.21 -9.04 15.65
N LYS A 118 9.10 -9.48 14.75
CA LYS A 118 10.54 -9.53 14.99
C LYS A 118 11.10 -8.15 15.34
N MET A 119 10.78 -7.13 14.56
CA MET A 119 11.25 -5.76 14.82
C MET A 119 10.80 -5.24 16.20
N ARG A 120 9.59 -5.58 16.64
CA ARG A 120 9.10 -5.21 17.98
C ARG A 120 9.91 -5.88 19.08
N HIS A 121 10.17 -7.18 18.93
CA HIS A 121 10.96 -7.95 19.89
C HIS A 121 12.37 -7.37 20.07
N TYR A 122 13.06 -6.99 18.99
CA TYR A 122 14.40 -6.41 19.06
C TYR A 122 14.45 -4.93 19.46
N SER A 123 13.30 -4.26 19.57
CA SER A 123 13.20 -2.86 19.99
C SER A 123 12.84 -2.67 21.47
N GLN A 124 12.72 -3.77 22.22
CA GLN A 124 12.56 -3.83 23.67
C GLN A 124 13.92 -4.04 24.33
#